data_AF-A0A8K0PA27-F1
#
_entry.id   AF-A0A8K0PA27-F1
#
_cell.length_a   1.000
_cell.length_b   1.000
_cell.length_c   1.000
_cell.angle_alpha   90.00
_cell.angle_beta   90.00
_cell.angle_gamma   90.00
#
_symmetry.space_group_name_H-M   'P 1'
#
loop_
_entity.id
_entity.type
_entity.pdbx_description
1 polymer ?
#
loop_
_entity_poly.entity_id
_entity_poly.type
_entity_poly.pdbx_seq_one_letter_code
_entity_poly.pdbx_strand_id
1 'polypeptide(L)'
;MKYDIKTFELCGSKTGYLWSFIVYIGKDTEVHSSLTMGDVNKTAKIVLNLSQPLLGQGRTLWMDNYYNSPILARILKINYHTDCRMKEKKLKKGEVFGEYSGPISVLKWSDKKIVPMISTYIPWCRNEN
;
A
#
# COMPACT_ATOMS: atom_id res chain seq x y z
N MET A 1 -27.34 -9.61 -19.95
CA MET A 1 -26.69 -8.55 -19.14
C MET A 1 -25.38 -9.12 -18.60
N LYS A 2 -24.31 -8.33 -18.52
CA LYS A 2 -23.02 -8.80 -17.99
C LYS A 2 -22.84 -8.21 -16.59
N TYR A 3 -22.90 -9.05 -15.56
CA TYR A 3 -22.74 -8.65 -14.17
C TYR A 3 -21.29 -8.89 -13.76
N ASP A 4 -20.46 -7.84 -13.83
CA ASP A 4 -19.07 -7.91 -13.36
C ASP A 4 -19.04 -7.68 -11.84
N ILE A 5 -18.84 -8.76 -11.07
CA ILE A 5 -18.55 -8.69 -9.63
C ILE A 5 -17.11 -8.21 -9.46
N LYS A 6 -16.87 -7.28 -8.52
CA LYS A 6 -15.53 -6.78 -8.19
C LYS A 6 -15.19 -7.15 -6.75
N THR A 7 -13.94 -7.55 -6.55
CA THR A 7 -13.38 -7.93 -5.24
C THR A 7 -12.10 -7.13 -4.97
N PHE A 8 -11.87 -6.83 -3.70
CA PHE A 8 -10.57 -6.40 -3.17
C PHE A 8 -9.93 -7.60 -2.49
N GLU A 9 -8.70 -7.94 -2.83
CA GLU A 9 -8.07 -9.20 -2.41
C GLU A 9 -6.67 -8.94 -1.84
N LEU A 10 -6.35 -9.61 -0.73
CA LEU A 10 -5.01 -9.60 -0.14
C LEU A 10 -4.38 -10.99 -0.28
N CYS A 11 -3.37 -11.10 -1.13
CA CYS A 11 -2.74 -12.39 -1.46
C CYS A 11 -1.27 -12.48 -0.99
N GLY A 12 -0.85 -13.68 -0.60
CA GLY A 12 0.54 -14.00 -0.28
C GLY A 12 1.41 -13.99 -1.53
N SER A 13 2.38 -13.07 -1.60
CA SER A 13 3.18 -12.80 -2.81
C SER A 13 3.99 -13.99 -3.36
N LYS A 14 4.34 -14.96 -2.51
CA LYS A 14 5.09 -16.18 -2.92
C LYS A 14 4.19 -17.39 -3.18
N THR A 15 3.07 -17.50 -2.49
CA THR A 15 2.22 -18.71 -2.47
C THR A 15 0.93 -18.55 -3.27
N GLY A 16 0.55 -17.33 -3.64
CA GLY A 16 -0.76 -17.03 -4.21
C GLY A 16 -1.92 -17.16 -3.21
N TYR A 17 -1.65 -17.46 -1.94
CA TYR A 17 -2.68 -17.72 -0.94
C TYR A 17 -3.51 -16.47 -0.62
N LEU A 18 -4.83 -16.55 -0.80
CA LEU A 18 -5.77 -15.48 -0.46
C LEU A 18 -5.97 -15.41 1.06
N TRP A 19 -5.52 -14.32 1.69
CA TRP A 19 -5.64 -14.09 3.13
C TRP A 19 -6.98 -13.49 3.54
N SER A 20 -7.48 -12.54 2.75
CA SER A 20 -8.72 -11.83 3.02
C SER A 20 -9.23 -11.20 1.73
N PHE A 21 -10.54 -11.07 1.59
CA PHE A 21 -11.16 -10.34 0.49
C PHE A 21 -12.43 -9.60 0.92
N ILE A 22 -12.77 -8.54 0.19
CA ILE A 22 -14.00 -7.75 0.37
C ILE A 22 -14.70 -7.65 -0.99
N VAL A 23 -15.99 -7.97 -1.03
CA VAL A 23 -16.83 -7.78 -2.23
C VAL A 23 -17.20 -6.31 -2.35
N TYR A 24 -17.04 -5.73 -3.54
CA TYR A 24 -17.42 -4.35 -3.82
C TYR A 24 -18.91 -4.27 -4.19
N ILE A 25 -19.69 -3.59 -3.36
CA ILE A 25 -21.15 -3.43 -3.47
C ILE A 25 -21.50 -2.02 -4.03
N GLY A 26 -20.53 -1.32 -4.63
CA GLY A 26 -20.74 0.04 -5.12
C GLY A 26 -20.58 1.08 -4.01
N LYS A 27 -21.54 2.02 -3.91
CA LYS A 27 -21.48 3.13 -2.93
C LYS A 27 -21.63 2.64 -1.49
N ASP A 28 -22.38 1.56 -1.31
CA ASP A 28 -22.75 0.94 -0.03
C ASP A 28 -21.68 -0.06 0.48
N THR A 29 -20.48 -0.01 -0.10
CA THR A 29 -19.31 -0.76 0.39
C THR A 29 -18.79 -0.11 1.68
N GLU A 30 -19.46 -0.38 2.80
CA GLU A 30 -19.07 0.10 4.12
C GLU A 30 -17.99 -0.80 4.73
N VAL A 31 -16.75 -0.30 4.73
CA VAL A 31 -15.63 -0.99 5.39
C VAL A 31 -15.37 -0.34 6.75
N HIS A 32 -15.94 -0.94 7.79
CA HIS A 32 -15.58 -0.67 9.17
C HIS A 32 -14.22 -1.32 9.48
N SER A 33 -13.17 -0.51 9.54
CA SER A 33 -11.90 -0.90 10.18
C SER A 33 -11.82 -0.24 11.55
N SER A 34 -11.68 -1.01 12.63
CA SER A 34 -11.43 -0.47 13.99
C SER A 34 -10.11 0.32 14.08
N LEU A 35 -9.27 0.23 13.05
CA LEU A 35 -7.98 0.88 12.88
C LEU A 35 -8.06 2.31 12.29
N THR A 36 -9.26 2.87 12.02
CA THR A 36 -9.38 4.25 11.49
C THR A 36 -9.05 5.31 12.54
N MET A 37 -7.80 5.74 12.55
CA MET A 37 -7.37 6.98 13.19
C MET A 37 -7.65 8.17 12.27
N GLY A 38 -8.82 8.79 12.39
CA GLY A 38 -9.21 10.01 11.69
C GLY A 38 -9.75 9.83 10.25
N ASP A 39 -9.84 10.94 9.52
CA ASP A 39 -10.35 11.02 8.14
C ASP A 39 -9.38 10.45 7.10
N VAL A 40 -9.24 9.13 7.10
CA VAL A 40 -8.57 8.37 6.04
C VAL A 40 -9.53 8.00 4.91
N ASN A 41 -9.07 8.17 3.67
CA ASN A 41 -9.81 7.85 2.44
C ASN A 41 -10.35 6.40 2.43
N LYS A 42 -11.49 6.16 1.74
CA LYS A 42 -12.13 4.84 1.67
C LYS A 42 -11.18 3.70 1.27
N THR A 43 -10.25 3.96 0.35
CA THR A 43 -9.23 2.98 -0.09
C THR A 43 -8.23 2.62 1.01
N ALA A 44 -7.86 3.56 1.87
CA ALA A 44 -7.03 3.30 3.04
C ALA A 44 -7.77 2.46 4.10
N LYS A 45 -9.09 2.68 4.30
CA LYS A 45 -9.93 1.83 5.17
C LYS A 45 -9.98 0.38 4.67
N ILE A 46 -10.12 0.18 3.35
CA ILE A 46 -10.05 -1.14 2.70
C ILE A 46 -8.70 -1.82 2.97
N VAL A 47 -7.56 -1.13 2.75
CA VAL A 47 -6.23 -1.70 3.02
C VAL A 47 -6.07 -2.06 4.49
N LEU A 48 -6.44 -1.17 5.42
CA LEU A 48 -6.31 -1.42 6.86
C LEU A 48 -7.16 -2.60 7.31
N ASN A 49 -8.41 -2.73 6.84
CA ASN A 49 -9.27 -3.87 7.17
C ASN A 49 -8.68 -5.19 6.62
N LEU A 50 -8.31 -5.25 5.34
CA LEU A 50 -7.74 -6.45 4.71
C LEU A 50 -6.43 -6.88 5.38
N SER A 51 -5.55 -5.93 5.72
CA SER A 51 -4.23 -6.20 6.29
C SER A 51 -4.20 -6.36 7.80
N GLN A 52 -5.27 -5.97 8.52
CA GLN A 52 -5.39 -5.99 9.99
C GLN A 52 -4.74 -7.21 10.69
N PRO A 53 -4.99 -8.48 10.30
CA PRO A 53 -4.39 -9.64 10.97
C PRO A 53 -2.89 -9.83 10.69
N LEU A 54 -2.31 -9.12 9.71
CA LEU A 54 -0.91 -9.23 9.27
C LEU A 54 -0.04 -8.03 9.64
N LEU A 55 -0.65 -6.96 10.18
CA LEU A 55 0.06 -5.78 10.67
C LEU A 55 1.00 -6.14 11.83
N GLY A 56 2.14 -5.45 11.92
CA GLY A 56 3.16 -5.66 12.96
C GLY A 56 4.05 -6.90 12.79
N GLN A 57 3.73 -7.83 11.88
CA GLN A 57 4.45 -9.10 11.71
C GLN A 57 5.75 -8.99 10.88
N GLY A 58 6.36 -7.81 10.77
CA GLY A 58 7.55 -7.56 9.95
C GLY A 58 7.36 -7.83 8.44
N ARG A 59 6.11 -7.93 7.97
CA ARG A 59 5.77 -8.17 6.55
C ARG A 59 5.80 -6.86 5.76
N THR A 60 6.00 -6.97 4.45
CA THR A 60 5.90 -5.83 3.52
C THR A 60 4.64 -5.95 2.67
N LEU A 61 3.73 -4.98 2.77
CA LEU A 61 2.57 -4.84 1.90
C LEU A 61 2.99 -4.29 0.54
N TRP A 62 2.51 -4.92 -0.53
CA TRP A 62 2.69 -4.47 -1.92
C TRP A 62 1.33 -4.05 -2.46
N MET A 63 1.22 -2.82 -2.96
CA MET A 63 -0.07 -2.20 -3.27
C MET A 63 -0.01 -1.42 -4.59
N ASP A 64 -1.07 -1.51 -5.40
CA ASP A 64 -1.27 -0.64 -6.56
C ASP A 64 -1.62 0.79 -6.14
N ASN A 65 -1.29 1.78 -6.97
CA ASN A 65 -1.45 3.21 -6.65
C ASN A 65 -2.87 3.62 -6.23
N TYR A 66 -3.91 2.98 -6.77
CA TYR A 66 -5.30 3.23 -6.34
C TYR A 66 -5.53 3.08 -4.83
N TYR A 67 -4.73 2.23 -4.17
CA TYR A 67 -4.78 1.98 -2.73
C TYR A 67 -3.70 2.74 -1.93
N ASN A 68 -2.74 3.40 -2.60
CA ASN A 68 -1.66 4.10 -1.93
C ASN A 68 -2.05 5.53 -1.55
N SER A 69 -1.55 5.97 -0.39
CA SER A 69 -1.42 7.40 -0.09
C SER A 69 -0.22 7.61 0.85
N PRO A 70 0.43 8.79 0.83
CA PRO A 70 1.51 9.11 1.77
C PRO A 70 1.06 9.05 3.23
N ILE A 71 -0.20 9.38 3.51
CA ILE A 71 -0.80 9.30 4.84
C ILE A 71 -0.92 7.84 5.29
N LEU A 72 -1.43 6.95 4.43
CA LEU A 72 -1.53 5.51 4.72
C LEU A 72 -0.14 4.89 4.94
N ALA A 73 0.85 5.24 4.12
CA ALA A 73 2.22 4.76 4.29
C ALA A 73 2.82 5.17 5.66
N ARG A 74 2.52 6.40 6.12
CA ARG A 74 2.91 6.88 7.46
C ARG A 74 2.21 6.09 8.57
N ILE A 75 0.90 5.88 8.45
CA ILE A 75 0.12 5.10 9.43
C ILE A 75 0.64 3.67 9.53
N LEU A 76 0.85 2.99 8.40
CA LEU A 76 1.38 1.62 8.37
C LEU A 76 2.76 1.52 9.03
N LYS A 77 3.65 2.48 8.76
CA LYS A 77 5.04 2.45 9.28
C LYS A 77 5.17 2.88 10.73
N ILE A 78 4.44 3.92 11.15
CA ILE A 78 4.53 4.52 12.50
C ILE A 78 3.66 3.75 13.50
N ASN A 79 2.38 3.48 13.16
CA ASN A 79 1.43 2.90 14.10
C ASN A 79 1.45 1.37 14.11
N TYR A 80 1.87 0.76 13.00
CA TYR A 80 1.76 -0.69 12.78
C TYR A 80 3.08 -1.36 12.41
N HIS A 81 4.21 -0.64 12.44
CA HIS A 81 5.56 -1.13 12.08
C HIS A 81 5.63 -1.97 10.79
N THR A 82 4.70 -1.73 9.86
CA THR A 82 4.49 -2.53 8.66
C THR A 82 5.04 -1.76 7.48
N ASP A 83 5.93 -2.40 6.71
CA ASP A 83 6.47 -1.75 5.53
C ASP A 83 5.48 -1.79 4.37
N CYS A 84 5.39 -0.71 3.60
CA CYS A 84 4.67 -0.70 2.32
C CYS A 84 5.61 -0.39 1.16
N ARG A 85 5.38 -1.03 0.01
CA ARG A 85 6.06 -0.76 -1.25
C ARG A 85 5.03 -0.60 -2.38
N MET A 86 5.11 0.53 -3.08
CA MET A 86 4.28 0.88 -4.23
C MET A 86 4.97 0.50 -5.56
N LYS A 87 4.19 0.27 -6.60
CA LYS A 87 4.65 -0.08 -7.95
C LYS A 87 3.77 0.60 -9.00
N GLU A 88 4.27 1.55 -9.79
CA GLU A 88 3.44 2.21 -10.84
C GLU A 88 4.18 2.62 -12.15
N LYS A 89 3.61 3.46 -13.06
CA LYS A 89 4.11 3.62 -14.47
C LYS A 89 3.69 4.88 -15.34
N LYS A 90 4.67 5.69 -15.88
CA LYS A 90 4.74 6.70 -17.08
C LYS A 90 5.46 8.13 -16.99
N LEU A 91 6.80 8.26 -17.26
CA LEU A 91 7.80 9.41 -17.14
C LEU A 91 8.71 9.40 -18.42
N LYS A 92 9.71 10.30 -18.49
CA LYS A 92 10.77 10.42 -19.53
C LYS A 92 12.04 9.59 -19.24
N LYS A 93 12.44 8.74 -20.20
CA LYS A 93 13.55 7.77 -20.12
C LYS A 93 14.87 8.32 -19.55
N GLY A 94 15.44 7.60 -18.59
CA GLY A 94 16.81 7.76 -18.08
C GLY A 94 16.92 8.29 -16.66
N GLU A 95 15.89 9.01 -16.18
CA GLU A 95 15.97 9.74 -14.91
C GLU A 95 15.57 8.87 -13.70
N VAL A 96 16.30 9.04 -12.59
CA VAL A 96 15.92 8.56 -11.26
C VAL A 96 15.85 9.76 -10.35
N PHE A 97 14.72 9.96 -9.68
CA PHE A 97 14.54 10.94 -8.64
C PHE A 97 14.16 10.25 -7.33
N GLY A 98 14.65 10.74 -6.20
CA GLY A 98 14.42 10.14 -4.89
C GLY A 98 14.34 11.21 -3.80
N GLU A 99 13.20 11.27 -3.12
CA GLU A 99 13.00 12.14 -1.95
C GLU A 99 12.64 11.29 -0.73
N TYR A 100 12.87 11.83 0.46
CA TYR A 100 12.49 11.21 1.72
C TYR A 100 11.75 12.22 2.61
N SER A 101 10.76 11.72 3.35
CA SER A 101 9.98 12.48 4.33
C SER A 101 9.87 11.63 5.60
N GLY A 102 10.87 11.75 6.47
CA GLY A 102 11.03 10.92 7.65
C GLY A 102 11.06 9.42 7.30
N PRO A 103 10.14 8.59 7.81
CA PRO A 103 10.14 7.14 7.59
C PRO A 103 9.59 6.71 6.22
N ILE A 104 9.23 7.65 5.34
CA ILE A 104 8.84 7.37 3.94
C ILE A 104 9.96 7.80 3.00
N SER A 105 10.34 6.93 2.06
CA SER A 105 11.05 7.29 0.84
C SER A 105 10.11 7.24 -0.38
N VAL A 106 10.32 8.12 -1.35
CA VAL A 106 9.61 8.15 -2.62
C VAL A 106 10.64 8.13 -3.74
N LEU A 107 10.80 6.97 -4.37
CA LEU A 107 11.61 6.77 -5.57
C LEU A 107 10.74 6.99 -6.81
N LYS A 108 11.31 7.57 -7.87
CA LYS A 108 10.63 7.85 -9.13
C LYS A 108 11.61 7.63 -10.29
N TRP A 109 11.60 6.44 -10.88
CA TRP A 109 12.50 6.05 -11.99
C TRP A 109 11.83 6.19 -13.35
N SER A 110 12.55 6.35 -14.45
CA SER A 110 12.00 6.22 -15.80
C SER A 110 12.79 5.43 -16.82
N ASP A 111 12.06 4.64 -17.62
CA ASP A 111 12.42 4.27 -18.99
C ASP A 111 11.34 4.79 -19.95
N LYS A 112 10.68 3.95 -20.78
CA LYS A 112 9.49 4.30 -21.56
C LYS A 112 8.31 4.70 -20.69
N LYS A 113 8.38 4.42 -19.38
CA LYS A 113 7.40 4.74 -18.34
C LYS A 113 8.12 5.11 -17.02
N ILE A 114 7.47 5.88 -16.12
CA ILE A 114 7.85 6.05 -14.70
C ILE A 114 7.90 4.64 -14.13
N VAL A 115 8.41 4.60 -12.92
CA VAL A 115 7.78 3.93 -11.80
C VAL A 115 7.89 4.87 -10.60
N PRO A 116 6.82 5.53 -10.11
CA PRO A 116 6.82 6.05 -8.76
C PRO A 116 6.68 4.85 -7.81
N MET A 117 7.47 4.87 -6.76
CA MET A 117 7.62 3.82 -5.77
C MET A 117 7.79 4.50 -4.43
N ILE A 118 6.68 4.66 -3.72
CA ILE A 118 6.69 4.93 -2.27
C ILE A 118 7.18 3.66 -1.58
N SER A 119 8.16 3.79 -0.68
CA SER A 119 8.74 2.72 0.12
C SER A 119 9.05 3.22 1.52
N THR A 120 8.60 2.52 2.56
CA THR A 120 9.00 2.78 3.95
C THR A 120 10.23 1.99 4.38
N TYR A 121 10.77 1.18 3.47
CA TYR A 121 12.01 0.44 3.66
C TYR A 121 13.21 1.34 3.38
N ILE A 122 13.88 1.78 4.45
CA ILE A 122 15.13 2.55 4.41
C ILE A 122 16.26 1.61 4.88
N PRO A 123 17.24 1.24 4.04
CA PRO A 123 18.27 0.25 4.41
C PRO A 123 19.09 0.63 5.64
N TRP A 124 19.38 1.93 5.81
CA TRP A 124 20.30 2.45 6.82
C TRP A 124 19.72 2.44 8.25
N CYS A 125 18.40 2.58 8.41
CA CYS A 125 17.74 2.62 9.73
C CYS A 125 17.53 1.23 10.38
N ARG A 126 18.09 0.15 9.81
CA ARG A 126 17.92 -1.22 10.34
C ARG A 126 19.16 -1.74 11.09
N ASN A 127 20.26 -0.99 11.08
CA ASN A 127 21.51 -1.36 11.77
C ASN A 127 21.61 -0.76 13.19
N GLU A 128 20.53 -0.13 13.68
CA GLU A 128 20.42 0.44 15.02
C GLU A 128 19.30 -0.27 15.81
N ASN A 129 19.52 -1.55 16.11
CA ASN A 129 18.88 -2.36 17.18
C ASN A 129 19.65 -3.68 17.33
#